data_AF-A0A3D0JMW7-F1
#
_entry.id   AF-A0A3D0JMW7-F1
#
_cell.length_a   1.000
_cell.length_b   1.000
_cell.length_c   1.000
_cell.angle_alpha   90.00
_cell.angle_beta   90.00
_cell.angle_gamma   90.00
#
_symmetry.space_group_name_H-M   'P 1'
#
loop_
_entity.id
_entity.type
_entity.pdbx_description
1 polymer ?
#
loop_
_entity_poly.entity_id
_entity_poly.type
_entity_poly.pdbx_seq_one_letter_code
_entity_poly.pdbx_strand_id
1 'polypeptide(L)' 'LPSAANFVFARHPGKDAASLAAGLREQGVIVRHFKQARIAQFLRITIGTAEQNQALLDALQGL' A
#
# COMPACT_ATOMS: atom_id res chain seq x y z
N LEU A 1 7.69 11.01 -2.40
CA LEU A 1 9.14 10.74 -2.50
C LEU A 1 9.36 9.98 -3.80
N PRO A 2 10.18 10.48 -4.75
CA PRO A 2 10.58 9.67 -5.90
C PRO A 2 11.34 8.46 -5.38
N SER A 3 10.93 7.25 -5.77
CA SER A 3 11.60 6.02 -5.36
C SER A 3 12.67 5.65 -6.38
N ALA A 4 13.88 5.36 -5.89
CA ALA A 4 14.97 4.77 -6.68
C ALA A 4 15.07 3.24 -6.50
N ALA A 5 14.04 2.62 -5.91
CA ALA A 5 13.99 1.21 -5.57
C ALA A 5 12.74 0.53 -6.15
N ASN A 6 12.67 -0.80 -6.06
CA ASN A 6 11.53 -1.62 -6.48
C ASN A 6 10.30 -1.53 -5.57
N PHE A 7 10.13 -0.42 -4.83
CA PHE A 7 8.96 -0.19 -3.97
C PHE A 7 8.67 1.30 -3.86
N VAL A 8 7.42 1.65 -3.57
CA VAL A 8 6.99 3.01 -3.22
C VAL A 8 6.54 3.08 -1.78
N PHE A 9 6.75 4.24 -1.16
CA PHE A 9 6.25 4.54 0.17
C PHE A 9 5.13 5.55 0.06
N ALA A 10 3.91 5.10 0.29
CA ALA A 10 2.70 5.88 0.06
C ALA A 10 1.90 6.02 1.37
N ARG A 11 1.20 7.14 1.53
CA ARG A 11 0.24 7.36 2.61
C ARG A 11 -1.05 7.92 2.02
N HIS A 12 -2.18 7.55 2.59
CA HIS A 12 -3.46 8.13 2.21
C HIS A 12 -3.77 9.34 3.11
N PRO A 13 -4.22 10.49 2.55
CA PRO A 13 -4.44 11.70 3.34
C PRO A 13 -5.62 11.59 4.32
N GLY A 14 -6.62 10.76 4.02
CA GLY A 14 -7.85 10.65 4.83
C GLY A 14 -8.20 9.24 5.30
N LYS A 15 -7.31 8.26 5.17
CA LYS A 15 -7.56 6.87 5.59
C LYS A 15 -6.36 6.34 6.34
N ASP A 16 -6.62 5.54 7.38
CA ASP A 16 -5.58 4.91 8.17
C ASP A 16 -4.85 3.82 7.36
N ALA A 17 -3.52 3.84 7.40
CA ALA A 17 -2.72 2.88 6.64
C ALA A 17 -2.87 1.44 7.13
N ALA A 18 -3.13 1.20 8.42
CA ALA A 18 -3.33 -0.14 8.93
C ALA A 18 -4.66 -0.73 8.41
N SER A 19 -5.72 0.08 8.38
CA SER A 19 -7.01 -0.30 7.78
C SER A 19 -6.88 -0.60 6.30
N LEU A 20 -6.17 0.26 5.54
CA LEU A 20 -5.91 0.01 4.12
C LEU A 20 -5.11 -1.29 3.91
N ALA A 21 -4.07 -1.53 4.70
CA ALA A 21 -3.29 -2.77 4.61
C ALA A 21 -4.14 -4.02 4.89
N ALA A 22 -5.07 -3.93 5.85
CA ALA A 22 -6.00 -5.01 6.15
C ALA A 22 -6.96 -5.27 4.97
N GLY A 23 -7.62 -4.23 4.46
CA GLY A 23 -8.57 -4.36 3.34
C GLY A 23 -7.90 -4.86 2.06
N LEU A 24 -6.69 -4.39 1.75
CA LEU A 24 -5.90 -4.91 0.62
C LEU A 24 -5.59 -6.40 0.80
N ARG A 25 -5.23 -6.82 2.01
CA ARG A 25 -4.93 -8.23 2.31
C ARG A 25 -6.15 -9.13 2.13
N GLU A 26 -7.35 -8.66 2.48
CA GLU A 26 -8.60 -9.39 2.25
C GLU A 26 -8.89 -9.62 0.76
N GLN A 27 -8.45 -8.70 -0.09
CA GLN A 27 -8.54 -8.81 -1.55
C GLN A 27 -7.35 -9.55 -2.19
N GLY A 28 -6.50 -10.20 -1.39
CA GLY A 28 -5.33 -10.95 -1.87
C GLY A 28 -4.10 -10.09 -2.22
N VAL A 29 -4.15 -8.77 -1.96
CA VAL A 29 -3.05 -7.85 -2.22
C VAL A 29 -2.24 -7.64 -0.94
N ILE A 30 -1.02 -8.19 -0.90
CA ILE A 30 -0.17 -8.11 0.28
C ILE A 30 0.79 -6.91 0.17
N VAL A 31 0.56 -5.90 1.02
CA VAL A 31 1.47 -4.76 1.22
C VAL A 31 2.11 -4.80 2.60
N ARG A 32 3.22 -4.07 2.79
CA ARG A 32 3.87 -3.98 4.10
C ARG A 32 3.49 -2.69 4.82
N HIS A 33 2.87 -2.85 5.98
CA HIS A 33 2.61 -1.78 6.94
C HIS A 33 3.62 -1.85 8.10
N PHE A 34 4.01 -0.69 8.64
CA PHE A 34 4.92 -0.59 9.78
C PHE A 34 4.19 0.00 10.98
N LYS A 35 4.39 -0.55 12.18
CA LYS A 35 3.76 -0.04 13.42
C LYS A 35 4.58 1.04 14.14
N GLN A 36 5.66 1.52 13.53
CA GLN A 36 6.55 2.52 14.13
C GLN A 36 5.92 3.91 14.00
N ALA A 37 5.81 4.66 15.11
CA ALA A 37 5.04 5.91 15.19
C ALA A 37 5.30 6.91 14.04
N ARG A 38 6.56 7.06 13.60
CA ARG A 38 6.93 8.00 12.51
C ARG A 38 6.40 7.56 11.13
N ILE A 39 6.24 6.26 10.90
CA ILE A 39 5.86 5.70 9.60
C ILE A 39 4.58 4.85 9.67
N ALA A 40 3.83 4.97 10.76
CA ALA A 40 2.60 4.21 11.00
C ALA A 40 1.51 4.52 9.98
N GLN A 41 1.55 5.68 9.34
CA GLN A 41 0.60 6.08 8.30
C GLN A 41 1.08 5.77 6.88
N PHE A 42 2.16 4.99 6.73
CA PHE A 42 2.71 4.67 5.43
C PHE A 42 2.61 3.17 5.11
N LEU A 43 2.40 2.91 3.82
CA LEU A 43 2.45 1.60 3.20
C LEU A 43 3.69 1.52 2.33
N ARG A 44 4.45 0.44 2.49
CA ARG A 44 5.49 0.04 1.53
C ARG A 44 4.89 -0.94 0.55
N ILE A 45 4.78 -0.48 -0.69
CA ILE A 45 4.20 -1.21 -1.80
C ILE A 45 5.33 -1.58 -2.75
N THR A 46 5.61 -2.87 -2.90
CA THR A 46 6.58 -3.34 -3.88
C THR A 46 6.00 -3.18 -5.29
N ILE A 47 6.80 -2.70 -6.24
CA ILE A 47 6.40 -2.61 -7.65
C ILE A 47 6.56 -3.99 -8.28
N GLY A 48 5.44 -4.57 -8.71
CA GLY A 48 5.38 -5.87 -9.37
C GLY A 48 5.19 -5.74 -10.88
N THR A 49 4.61 -6.76 -11.50
CA THR A 49 4.19 -6.70 -12.91
C THR A 49 3.05 -5.70 -13.11
N ALA A 50 2.77 -5.33 -14.36
CA ALA A 50 1.69 -4.39 -14.68
C ALA A 50 0.32 -4.88 -14.15
N GLU A 51 0.06 -6.18 -14.25
CA GLU A 51 -1.19 -6.80 -13.78
C GLU A 51 -1.31 -6.75 -12.26
N GLN A 52 -0.21 -7.00 -11.54
CA GLN A 52 -0.18 -6.89 -10.08
C GLN A 52 -0.39 -5.44 -9.61
N ASN A 53 0.21 -4.49 -10.34
CA ASN A 53 0.02 -3.07 -10.04
C ASN A 53 -1.42 -2.63 -10.33
N GLN A 54 -2.05 -3.14 -11.38
CA GLN A 54 -3.46 -2.87 -11.67
C GLN A 54 -4.38 -3.45 -10.60
N ALA A 55 -4.18 -4.71 -10.18
CA ALA A 55 -4.96 -5.32 -9.12
C ALA A 55 -4.87 -4.55 -7.80
N LEU A 56 -3.71 -3.99 -7.47
CA LEU A 56 -3.55 -3.09 -6.33
C LEU A 56 -4.39 -1.81 -6.49
N LEU A 57 -4.37 -1.18 -7.67
CA LEU A 57 -5.12 0.05 -7.92
C LEU A 57 -6.63 -0.19 -7.83
N ASP A 58 -7.11 -1.29 -8.40
CA ASP A 58 -8.52 -1.68 -8.35
C ASP A 58 -8.95 -1.95 -6.90
N ALA A 59 -8.11 -2.66 -6.13
CA ALA A 59 -8.36 -2.92 -4.72
C ALA A 59 -8.41 -1.65 -3.87
N LEU A 60 -7.56 -0.66 -4.18
CA LEU A 60 -7.56 0.65 -3.53
C LEU A 60 -8.80 1.50 -3.87
N GLN A 61 -9.34 1.39 -5.09
CA GLN A 61 -10.56 2.12 -5.48
C GLN A 61 -11.80 1.61 -4.74
N GLY A 62 -11.82 0.33 -4.36
CA GLY A 62 -12.91 -0.28 -3.59
C GLY A 62 -12.89 0.02 -2.09
N LEU A 63 -11.87 0.72 -1.57
CA LEU A 63 -11.64 0.97 -0.13
C LEU A 63 -11.92 2.41 0.29
#